data_AF-A0A661LAA2-F1
#
_entry.id   AF-A0A661LAA2-F1
#
_cell.length_a   1.000
_cell.length_b   1.000
_cell.length_c   1.000
_cell.angle_alpha   90.00
_cell.angle_beta   90.00
_cell.angle_gamma   90.00
#
_symmetry.space_group_name_H-M   'P 1'
#
loop_
_entity.id
_entity.type
_entity.pdbx_description
1 polymer ?
#
loop_
_entity_poly.entity_id
_entity_poly.type
_entity_poly.pdbx_seq_one_letter_code
_entity_poly.pdbx_strand_id
1 'polypeptide(L)'
;SKSIEDAIKRIKTDFAEFFDLYHMQEPAVGILYDERSHLLSELEAGGYFTGEYANCGFLHSKAMTSVYETLRRLNIPVKWVPRQRLDDAIQTLKALILPGHGIMDCDLSEKLAQLSPLKSRNIVF
;
A
#
# COMPACT_ATOMS: atom_id res chain seq x y z
N SER A 1 -2.26 10.55 38.73
CA SER A 1 -2.10 9.32 37.92
C SER A 1 -3.45 8.78 37.42
N LYS A 2 -4.47 8.59 38.27
CA LYS A 2 -5.81 8.11 37.86
C LYS A 2 -6.49 8.89 36.73
N SER A 3 -6.34 10.22 36.66
CA SER A 3 -7.01 11.04 35.63
C SER A 3 -6.50 10.80 34.20
N ILE A 4 -5.25 10.36 34.04
CA ILE A 4 -4.66 10.08 32.71
C ILE A 4 -5.13 8.70 32.23
N GLU A 5 -5.20 7.71 33.13
CA GLU A 5 -5.71 6.37 32.81
C GLU A 5 -7.19 6.41 32.41
N ASP A 6 -8.01 7.18 33.13
CA ASP A 6 -9.43 7.36 32.79
C ASP A 6 -9.61 8.09 31.45
N ALA A 7 -8.75 9.06 31.14
CA ALA A 7 -8.74 9.74 29.84
C ALA A 7 -8.35 8.78 28.70
N ILE A 8 -7.30 7.97 28.89
CA ILE A 8 -6.89 6.95 27.91
C ILE A 8 -8.01 5.92 27.70
N LYS A 9 -8.71 5.52 28.77
CA LYS A 9 -9.80 4.57 28.69
C LYS A 9 -10.99 5.13 27.90
N ARG A 10 -11.37 6.38 28.13
CA ARG A 10 -12.40 7.08 27.35
C ARG A 10 -12.04 7.19 25.87
N ILE A 11 -10.82 7.61 25.57
CA ILE A 11 -10.34 7.71 24.18
C ILE A 11 -10.47 6.36 23.47
N LYS A 12 -10.07 5.27 24.11
CA LYS A 12 -10.20 3.92 23.52
C LYS A 12 -11.64 3.52 23.26
N THR A 13 -12.56 3.82 24.18
CA THR A 13 -13.99 3.55 24.01
C THR A 13 -14.58 4.39 22.88
N ASP A 14 -14.29 5.69 22.85
CA ASP A 14 -14.80 6.61 21.82
C ASP A 14 -14.29 6.21 20.43
N PHE A 15 -13.03 5.77 20.33
CA PHE A 15 -12.50 5.21 19.08
C PHE A 15 -13.18 3.91 18.70
N ALA A 16 -13.38 2.96 19.62
CA ALA A 16 -14.06 1.71 19.34
C ALA A 16 -15.50 1.95 18.85
N GLU A 17 -16.25 2.82 19.54
CA GLU A 17 -17.60 3.23 19.13
C GLU A 17 -17.58 3.93 17.78
N PHE A 18 -16.60 4.79 17.49
CA PHE A 18 -16.43 5.42 16.19
C PHE A 18 -16.13 4.39 15.08
N PHE A 19 -15.25 3.41 15.31
CA PHE A 19 -14.97 2.36 14.33
C PHE A 19 -16.19 1.47 14.08
N ASP A 20 -16.99 1.19 15.10
CA ASP A 20 -18.25 0.43 15.00
C ASP A 20 -19.36 1.21 14.28
N LEU A 21 -19.57 2.49 14.63
CA LEU A 21 -20.59 3.37 14.04
C LEU A 21 -20.36 3.61 12.55
N TYR A 22 -19.08 3.72 12.14
CA TYR A 22 -18.72 3.99 10.75
C TYR A 22 -18.37 2.72 9.97
N HIS A 23 -18.52 1.53 10.57
CA HIS A 23 -18.11 0.24 9.98
C HIS A 23 -16.76 0.37 9.27
N MET A 24 -15.80 1.04 9.89
CA MET A 24 -14.48 1.23 9.32
C MET A 24 -13.79 -0.12 9.31
N GLN A 25 -14.01 -0.85 8.22
CA GLN A 25 -13.43 -2.15 7.99
C GLN A 25 -11.91 -2.02 8.02
N GLU A 26 -11.25 -2.87 8.79
CA GLU A 26 -9.80 -2.95 8.76
C GLU A 26 -9.34 -3.18 7.31
N PRO A 27 -8.33 -2.43 6.84
CA PRO A 27 -7.88 -2.51 5.46
C PRO A 27 -7.39 -3.92 5.14
N ALA A 28 -8.14 -4.62 4.31
CA ALA A 28 -7.83 -5.97 3.86
C ALA A 28 -6.83 -5.98 2.70
N VAL A 29 -6.68 -4.85 2.00
CA VAL A 29 -5.83 -4.71 0.81
C VAL A 29 -4.74 -3.67 1.07
N GLY A 30 -3.49 -4.07 0.85
CA GLY A 30 -2.35 -3.15 0.84
C GLY A 30 -2.00 -2.72 -0.57
N ILE A 31 -1.67 -1.44 -0.76
CA ILE A 31 -1.02 -0.96 -1.97
C ILE A 31 0.44 -0.66 -1.61
N LEU A 32 1.37 -1.41 -2.19
CA LEU A 32 2.80 -1.23 -1.94
C LEU A 32 3.26 0.11 -2.53
N TYR A 33 3.97 0.89 -1.72
CA TYR A 33 4.76 2.04 -2.16
C TYR A 33 6.23 1.73 -1.97
N ASP A 34 6.98 1.76 -3.07
CA ASP A 34 8.42 1.64 -3.08
C ASP A 34 9.04 2.85 -3.77
N GLU A 35 9.71 3.70 -2.99
CA GLU A 35 10.35 4.92 -3.47
C GLU A 35 11.40 4.64 -4.54
N ARG A 36 12.12 3.51 -4.45
CA ARG A 36 13.13 3.13 -5.45
C ARG A 36 12.49 2.80 -6.79
N SER A 37 11.42 2.00 -6.80
CA SER A 37 10.64 1.70 -8.01
C SER A 37 9.94 2.93 -8.57
N HIS A 38 9.48 3.84 -7.72
CA HIS A 38 8.96 5.15 -8.14
C HIS A 38 10.04 5.94 -8.87
N LEU A 39 11.22 6.14 -8.27
CA LEU A 39 12.32 6.86 -8.90
C LEU A 39 12.80 6.20 -10.20
N LEU A 40 12.91 4.87 -10.25
CA LEU A 40 13.28 4.14 -11.46
C LEU A 40 12.25 4.33 -12.57
N SER A 41 10.95 4.27 -12.25
CA SER A 41 9.87 4.54 -13.20
C SER A 41 9.91 5.98 -13.72
N GLU A 42 10.26 6.95 -12.87
CA GLU A 42 10.38 8.35 -13.28
C GLU A 42 11.66 8.61 -14.11
N LEU A 43 12.75 7.89 -13.83
CA LEU A 43 13.99 7.95 -14.61
C LEU A 43 13.82 7.33 -16.01
N GLU A 44 13.10 6.22 -16.13
CA GLU A 44 12.80 5.60 -17.43
C GLU A 44 11.76 6.42 -18.22
N ALA A 45 10.70 6.90 -17.57
CA ALA A 45 9.71 7.77 -18.21
C ALA A 45 10.27 9.17 -18.57
N GLY A 46 11.28 9.64 -17.84
CA GLY A 46 11.94 10.94 -18.00
C GLY A 46 13.01 11.01 -19.09
N GLY A 47 13.33 9.91 -19.79
CA GLY A 47 14.12 9.94 -21.02
C GLY A 47 15.61 9.63 -20.87
N TYR A 48 15.94 8.34 -20.80
CA TYR A 48 17.21 7.82 -21.35
C TYR A 48 17.01 6.94 -22.60
N PHE A 49 15.78 6.50 -22.89
CA PHE A 49 15.43 5.83 -24.14
C PHE A 49 14.07 6.37 -24.65
N THR A 50 14.10 7.05 -25.79
CA THR A 50 12.95 7.56 -26.57
C THR A 50 12.34 8.90 -26.11
N GLY A 51 12.63 9.95 -26.89
CA GLY A 51 12.16 11.33 -26.69
C GLY A 51 10.66 11.57 -26.96
N GLU A 52 9.80 10.56 -26.83
CA GLU A 52 8.34 10.68 -27.01
C GLU A 52 7.57 10.66 -25.68
N TYR A 53 8.21 10.28 -24.56
CA TYR A 53 7.55 10.08 -23.26
C TYR A 53 7.78 11.20 -22.24
N ALA A 54 8.32 12.35 -22.65
CA ALA A 54 8.55 13.50 -21.75
C ALA A 54 7.28 14.04 -21.06
N ASN A 55 6.07 13.65 -21.51
CA ASN A 55 4.79 13.97 -20.88
C ASN A 55 4.21 12.82 -20.01
N CYS A 56 4.94 11.72 -19.85
CA CYS A 56 4.49 10.49 -19.19
C CYS A 56 5.09 10.29 -17.80
N GLY A 57 5.82 11.28 -17.26
CA GLY A 57 6.51 11.26 -15.95
C GLY A 57 5.60 11.17 -14.72
N PHE A 58 4.65 10.24 -14.72
CA PHE A 58 3.77 9.92 -13.59
C PHE A 58 3.26 8.47 -13.69
N LEU A 59 3.97 7.53 -14.32
CA LEU A 59 3.43 6.18 -14.55
C LEU A 59 3.16 5.45 -13.23
N HIS A 60 4.11 5.52 -12.29
CA HIS A 60 3.99 4.85 -11.00
C HIS A 60 2.90 5.48 -10.12
N SER A 61 2.91 6.82 -9.98
CA SER A 61 1.92 7.54 -9.19
C SER A 61 0.50 7.44 -9.77
N LYS A 62 0.32 7.53 -11.11
CA LYS A 62 -0.98 7.32 -11.75
C LYS A 62 -1.48 5.90 -11.57
N ALA A 63 -0.62 4.88 -11.68
CA ALA A 63 -1.00 3.50 -11.42
C ALA A 63 -1.49 3.32 -9.97
N MET A 64 -0.75 3.86 -9.00
CA MET A 64 -1.15 3.87 -7.60
C MET A 64 -2.51 4.55 -7.37
N THR A 65 -2.69 5.77 -7.90
CA THR A 65 -3.95 6.52 -7.78
C THR A 65 -5.11 5.79 -8.45
N SER A 66 -4.90 5.19 -9.62
CA SER A 66 -5.94 4.45 -10.33
C SER A 66 -6.41 3.22 -9.56
N VAL A 67 -5.48 2.46 -8.97
CA VAL A 67 -5.80 1.33 -8.09
C VAL A 67 -6.56 1.80 -6.86
N TYR A 68 -6.06 2.85 -6.19
CA TYR A 68 -6.71 3.43 -5.02
C TYR A 68 -8.15 3.87 -5.31
N GLU A 69 -8.37 4.65 -6.37
CA GLU A 69 -9.70 5.15 -6.73
C GLU A 69 -10.65 4.01 -7.11
N THR A 70 -10.15 2.96 -7.77
CA THR A 70 -10.95 1.78 -8.11
C THR A 70 -11.41 1.05 -6.85
N LEU A 71 -10.49 0.77 -5.92
CA LEU A 71 -10.82 0.10 -4.66
C LEU A 71 -11.73 0.96 -3.78
N ARG A 72 -11.50 2.27 -3.74
CA ARG A 72 -12.36 3.24 -3.04
C ARG A 72 -13.79 3.21 -3.57
N ARG A 73 -13.98 3.19 -4.89
CA ARG A 73 -15.32 3.09 -5.52
C ARG A 73 -16.04 1.78 -5.21
N LEU A 74 -15.28 0.72 -4.96
CA LEU A 74 -15.81 -0.58 -4.54
C LEU A 74 -16.02 -0.69 -3.01
N ASN A 75 -15.82 0.41 -2.27
CA ASN A 75 -15.83 0.42 -0.80
C ASN A 75 -14.88 -0.62 -0.18
N ILE A 76 -13.77 -0.92 -0.86
CA ILE A 76 -12.74 -1.81 -0.34
C ILE A 76 -11.74 -0.94 0.44
N PRO A 77 -11.56 -1.19 1.75
CA PRO A 77 -10.64 -0.39 2.55
C PRO A 77 -9.20 -0.79 2.25
N VAL A 78 -8.38 0.23 2.01
CA VAL A 78 -7.01 0.10 1.53
C VAL A 78 -6.03 0.76 2.48
N LYS A 79 -4.84 0.17 2.58
CA LYS A 79 -3.71 0.71 3.33
C LYS A 79 -2.54 0.93 2.39
N TRP A 80 -1.95 2.13 2.44
CA TRP A 80 -0.64 2.35 1.83
C TRP A 80 0.43 1.63 2.65
N VAL A 81 1.22 0.79 1.98
CA VAL A 81 2.27 -0.02 2.60
C VAL A 81 3.62 0.48 2.12
N PRO A 82 4.36 1.26 2.93
CA PRO A 82 5.75 1.55 2.64
C PRO A 82 6.57 0.26 2.65
N ARG A 83 7.51 0.10 1.73
CA ARG A 83 8.41 -1.07 1.66
C ARG A 83 9.07 -1.43 2.99
N GLN A 84 9.46 -0.44 3.79
CA GLN A 84 10.11 -0.64 5.09
C GLN A 84 9.18 -1.33 6.11
N ARG A 85 7.87 -1.25 5.91
CA ARG A 85 6.83 -1.83 6.77
C ARG A 85 6.12 -3.02 6.15
N LEU A 86 6.68 -3.57 5.06
CA LEU A 86 6.08 -4.68 4.33
C LEU A 86 5.89 -5.92 5.23
N ASP A 87 6.86 -6.24 6.08
CA ASP A 87 6.84 -7.42 6.94
C ASP A 87 5.71 -7.34 7.99
N ASP A 88 5.52 -6.17 8.59
CA ASP A 88 4.41 -5.92 9.52
C ASP A 88 3.05 -5.97 8.81
N ALA A 89 2.97 -5.34 7.63
CA ALA A 89 1.71 -5.19 6.92
C ALA A 89 1.19 -6.54 6.42
N ILE A 90 2.05 -7.39 5.90
CA ILE A 90 1.65 -8.62 5.22
C ILE A 90 1.00 -9.66 6.15
N GLN A 91 1.28 -9.58 7.45
CA GLN A 91 0.64 -10.43 8.45
C GLN A 91 -0.87 -10.13 8.53
N THR A 92 -1.22 -8.84 8.44
CA THR A 92 -2.58 -8.33 8.62
C THR A 92 -3.40 -8.26 7.33
N LEU A 93 -2.73 -8.16 6.18
CA LEU A 93 -3.38 -7.96 4.88
C LEU A 93 -3.82 -9.28 4.24
N LYS A 94 -4.97 -9.26 3.56
CA LYS A 94 -5.48 -10.39 2.77
C LYS A 94 -4.91 -10.38 1.34
N ALA A 95 -4.65 -9.21 0.80
CA ALA A 95 -4.03 -9.02 -0.51
C ALA A 95 -3.04 -7.85 -0.49
N LEU A 96 -2.03 -7.91 -1.34
CA LEU A 96 -1.06 -6.84 -1.60
C LEU A 96 -1.04 -6.59 -3.10
N ILE A 97 -1.18 -5.33 -3.49
CA ILE A 97 -1.13 -4.88 -4.89
C ILE A 97 0.17 -4.11 -5.11
N LEU A 98 0.78 -4.36 -6.26
CA LEU A 98 2.07 -3.83 -6.70
C LEU A 98 1.87 -2.95 -7.95
N PRO A 99 1.36 -1.71 -7.80
CA PRO A 99 0.99 -0.88 -8.93
C PRO A 99 2.21 -0.37 -9.70
N GLY A 100 2.20 -0.53 -11.02
CA GLY A 100 3.20 0.11 -11.88
C GLY A 100 4.64 -0.34 -11.62
N HIS A 101 4.86 -1.55 -11.09
CA HIS A 101 6.19 -2.17 -11.05
C HIS A 101 6.57 -2.69 -12.45
N GLY A 102 6.80 -1.78 -13.39
CA GLY A 102 7.49 -2.12 -14.65
C GLY A 102 8.95 -2.55 -14.39
N ILE A 103 9.52 -2.09 -13.27
CA ILE A 103 10.85 -2.43 -12.80
C ILE A 103 10.70 -2.86 -11.33
N MET A 104 10.99 -4.13 -11.05
CA MET A 104 11.05 -4.66 -9.70
C MET A 104 12.52 -4.90 -9.36
N ASP A 105 13.04 -4.26 -8.31
CA ASP A 105 14.42 -4.53 -7.90
C ASP A 105 14.55 -5.92 -7.27
N CYS A 106 15.73 -6.53 -7.42
CA CYS A 106 16.00 -7.90 -6.96
C CYS A 106 15.71 -8.06 -5.46
N ASP A 107 16.04 -7.03 -4.67
CA ASP A 107 15.84 -7.04 -3.21
C ASP A 107 14.35 -7.14 -2.85
N LEU A 108 13.47 -6.41 -3.54
CA LEU A 108 12.02 -6.47 -3.33
C LEU A 108 11.46 -7.81 -3.85
N SER A 109 11.93 -8.27 -5.00
CA SER A 109 11.54 -9.58 -5.55
C SER A 109 11.86 -10.73 -4.58
N GLU A 110 13.09 -10.76 -4.05
CA GLU A 110 13.53 -11.74 -3.07
C GLU A 110 12.74 -11.62 -1.78
N LYS A 111 12.51 -10.40 -1.30
CA LYS A 111 11.69 -10.15 -0.11
C LYS A 111 10.27 -10.69 -0.29
N LEU A 112 9.61 -10.42 -1.41
CA LEU A 112 8.28 -10.94 -1.70
C LEU A 112 8.28 -12.47 -1.83
N ALA A 113 9.33 -13.07 -2.39
CA ALA A 113 9.47 -14.52 -2.51
C ALA A 113 9.67 -15.22 -1.15
N GLN A 114 10.35 -14.57 -0.21
CA GLN A 114 10.58 -15.07 1.15
C GLN A 114 9.35 -14.97 2.07
N LEU A 115 8.38 -14.11 1.73
CA LEU A 115 7.12 -13.98 2.45
C LEU A 115 6.20 -15.16 2.10
N SER A 116 6.59 -16.35 2.58
CA SER A 116 5.97 -17.67 2.43
C SER A 116 4.47 -17.77 2.79
N PRO A 117 3.84 -16.90 3.62
CA PRO A 117 2.38 -16.90 3.78
C PRO A 117 1.61 -16.48 2.52
N LEU A 118 2.29 -15.97 1.48
CA LEU A 118 1.68 -15.52 0.22
C LEU A 118 1.38 -16.63 -0.78
N LYS A 119 1.85 -17.87 -0.57
CA LYS A 119 1.46 -19.00 -1.46
C LYS A 119 -0.04 -19.33 -1.40
N SER A 120 -0.77 -18.84 -0.39
CA SER A 120 -2.22 -19.00 -0.23
C SER A 120 -3.01 -17.68 -0.27
N ARG A 121 -2.34 -16.53 -0.45
CA ARG A 121 -2.98 -15.20 -0.50
C ARG A 121 -2.76 -14.59 -1.88
N ASN A 122 -3.84 -14.23 -2.56
CA ASN A 122 -3.84 -13.70 -3.93
C ASN A 122 -2.97 -12.43 -4.01
N ILE A 123 -1.71 -12.57 -4.42
CA ILE A 123 -0.93 -11.45 -4.96
C ILE A 123 -1.49 -11.22 -6.37
N VAL A 124 -2.13 -10.07 -6.57
CA VAL A 124 -2.62 -9.65 -7.88
C VAL A 124 -1.54 -8.76 -8.48
N PHE A 125 -0.87 -9.30 -9.50
CA PHE A 125 0.01 -8.54 -10.39
C PHE A 125 -0.82 -7.70 -11.36
#